data_AF-A0A2N9N7J7-F1
#
_entry.id   AF-A0A2N9N7J7-F1
#
_cell.length_a   1.000
_cell.length_b   1.000
_cell.length_c   1.000
_cell.angle_alpha   90.00
_cell.angle_beta   90.00
_cell.angle_gamma   90.00
#
_symmetry.space_group_name_H-M   'P 1'
#
loop_
_entity.id
_entity.type
_entity.pdbx_description
1 polymer ?
#
loop_
_entity_poly.entity_id
_entity_poly.type
_entity_poly.pdbx_seq_one_letter_code
_entity_poly.pdbx_strand_id
1 'polypeptide(L)' 'MMSSMPDRKLKIARFIGSTPSTGYCDVCKLAFRTRREFLVDADQAKTQLQSDFDQHECRPEEGVVDDALDHIR' A
#
# COMPACT_ATOMS: atom_id res chain seq x y z
N MET A 1 13.28 10.09 18.80
CA MET A 1 12.02 10.49 18.13
C MET A 1 11.67 9.37 17.17
N MET A 2 10.82 8.44 17.60
CA MET A 2 10.37 7.34 16.74
C MET A 2 9.29 7.94 15.82
N SER A 3 9.66 8.23 14.58
CA SER A 3 8.73 8.66 13.54
C SER A 3 7.57 7.66 13.52
N SER A 4 6.40 8.09 13.99
CA SER A 4 5.16 7.34 13.81
C SER A 4 4.92 7.33 12.31
N MET A 5 5.48 6.32 11.62
CA MET A 5 5.00 6.01 10.29
C MET A 5 3.48 5.84 10.43
N PRO A 6 2.67 6.51 9.60
CA PRO A 6 1.23 6.38 9.66
C PRO A 6 0.88 4.89 9.72
N ASP A 7 -0.17 4.50 10.46
CA ASP A 7 -0.65 3.11 10.61
C ASP A 7 -1.09 2.55 9.24
N ARG A 8 -0.11 2.33 8.37
CA ARG A 8 -0.27 1.93 6.99
C ARG A 8 -0.52 0.44 7.03
N LYS A 9 -1.56 0.03 6.32
CA LYS A 9 -1.94 -1.39 6.19
C LYS A 9 -1.95 -1.78 4.73
N LEU A 10 -1.36 -2.94 4.44
CA LEU A 10 -1.50 -3.61 3.17
C LEU A 10 -2.89 -4.26 3.11
N LYS A 11 -3.74 -3.80 2.20
CA LYS A 11 -5.05 -4.40 1.94
C LYS A 11 -4.98 -5.22 0.66
N ILE A 12 -5.36 -6.50 0.74
CA ILE A 12 -5.44 -7.35 -0.46
C ILE A 12 -6.73 -7.02 -1.21
N ALA A 13 -6.61 -6.51 -2.43
CA ALA A 13 -7.73 -6.19 -3.30
C ALA A 13 -8.22 -7.40 -4.10
N ARG A 14 -7.30 -8.30 -4.48
CA ARG A 14 -7.63 -9.40 -5.40
C ARG A 14 -6.87 -10.66 -5.09
N PHE A 15 -7.57 -11.77 -5.19
CA PHE A 15 -7.02 -13.13 -5.15
C PHE A 15 -7.16 -13.80 -6.52
N ILE A 16 -6.20 -14.66 -6.85
CA ILE A 16 -6.28 -15.61 -7.96
C ILE A 16 -6.30 -17.00 -7.31
N GLY A 17 -7.47 -17.62 -7.29
CA GLY A 17 -7.70 -18.81 -6.44
C GLY A 17 -7.51 -18.45 -4.97
N SER A 18 -6.60 -19.16 -4.29
CA SER A 18 -6.22 -18.90 -2.90
C SER A 18 -5.05 -17.92 -2.75
N THR A 19 -4.44 -17.49 -3.86
CA THR A 19 -3.20 -16.69 -3.84
C THR A 19 -3.52 -15.19 -3.92
N PRO A 20 -3.03 -14.36 -2.98
CA PRO A 20 -3.17 -12.91 -3.08
C PRO A 20 -2.38 -12.40 -4.30
N SER A 21 -3.08 -11.73 -5.21
CA SER A 21 -2.54 -11.28 -6.50
C SER A 21 -2.32 -9.78 -6.58
N THR A 22 -3.09 -9.01 -5.84
CA THR A 22 -2.99 -7.55 -5.83
C THR A 22 -3.35 -7.04 -4.44
N GLY A 23 -2.48 -6.21 -3.88
CA GLY A 23 -2.72 -5.46 -2.67
C GLY A 23 -2.51 -3.96 -2.89
N TYR A 24 -2.91 -3.14 -1.94
CA TYR A 24 -2.66 -1.71 -1.97
C TYR A 24 -2.40 -1.17 -0.56
N CYS A 25 -1.65 -0.08 -0.48
CA CYS A 25 -1.49 0.67 0.77
C CYS A 25 -2.76 1.45 1.08
N ASP A 26 -3.30 1.33 2.29
CA ASP A 26 -4.53 2.04 2.65
C ASP A 26 -4.38 3.58 2.70
N VAL A 27 -3.15 4.07 2.83
CA VAL A 27 -2.83 5.50 2.96
C VAL A 27 -2.64 6.14 1.59
N CYS A 28 -1.59 5.75 0.85
CA CYS A 28 -1.26 6.35 -0.45
C CYS A 28 -1.97 5.68 -1.64
N LYS A 29 -2.78 4.63 -1.40
CA LYS A 29 -3.47 3.84 -2.43
C LYS A 29 -2.55 3.22 -3.50
N LEU A 30 -1.24 3.20 -3.26
CA LEU A 30 -0.27 2.55 -4.15
C LEU A 30 -0.60 1.05 -4.24
N ALA A 31 -0.77 0.56 -5.47
CA ALA A 31 -1.10 -0.84 -5.74
C ALA A 31 0.16 -1.68 -5.98
N PHE A 32 0.28 -2.77 -5.24
CA PHE A 32 1.31 -3.78 -5.38
C PHE A 32 0.72 -5.01 -6.05
N ARG A 33 1.44 -5.57 -7.02
CA ARG A 33 1.01 -6.77 -7.75
C ARG A 33 2.01 -7.87 -7.52
N THR A 34 1.48 -9.04 -7.19
CA THR A 34 2.27 -10.26 -7.10
C THR A 34 2.82 -10.59 -8.48
N ARG A 35 4.12 -10.91 -8.55
CA ARG A 35 4.73 -11.39 -9.79
C ARG A 35 4.15 -12.73 -10.15
N ARG A 36 3.99 -12.98 -11.46
CA ARG A 36 3.40 -14.22 -11.97
C ARG A 36 4.14 -15.47 -11.49
N GLU A 37 5.44 -15.36 -11.29
CA GLU A 37 6.29 -16.43 -10.75
C GLU A 37 5.88 -16.89 -9.34
N PHE A 38 5.29 -15.99 -8.53
CA PHE A 38 4.83 -16.29 -7.17
C PHE A 38 3.32 -16.54 -7.09
N LEU A 39 2.56 -16.39 -8.19
CA LEU A 39 1.12 -16.67 -8.18
C LEU A 39 0.78 -18.16 -7.95
N VAL A 40 1.77 -19.03 -8.13
CA VAL A 40 1.65 -20.47 -7.85
C VAL A 40 1.80 -20.81 -6.37
N ASP A 41 2.35 -19.90 -5.57
CA ASP A 41 2.61 -20.11 -4.15
C ASP A 41 2.08 -18.93 -3.32
N ALA A 42 1.01 -19.18 -2.57
CA ALA A 42 0.30 -18.14 -1.83
C ALA A 42 1.16 -17.48 -0.74
N ASP A 43 2.11 -18.21 -0.17
CA ASP A 43 2.97 -17.71 0.90
C ASP A 43 4.07 -16.81 0.33
N GLN A 44 4.69 -17.21 -0.78
CA GLN A 44 5.63 -16.35 -1.51
C GLN A 44 4.95 -15.09 -2.02
N ALA A 45 3.73 -15.20 -2.57
CA ALA A 45 2.95 -14.06 -3.01
C ALA A 45 2.71 -13.04 -1.90
N LYS A 46 2.31 -13.53 -0.72
CA LYS A 46 2.08 -12.68 0.45
C LYS A 46 3.37 -12.03 0.93
N THR A 47 4.46 -12.79 1.00
CA THR A 47 5.78 -12.30 1.43
C THR A 47 6.29 -11.22 0.48
N GLN A 48 6.12 -11.40 -0.83
CA GLN A 48 6.51 -10.40 -1.83
C GLN A 48 5.69 -9.11 -1.67
N LEU A 49 4.36 -9.22 -1.60
CA LEU A 49 3.50 -8.05 -1.40
C LEU A 49 3.81 -7.31 -0.10
N GLN A 50 4.12 -8.04 0.97
CA GLN A 50 4.52 -7.47 2.25
C GLN A 50 5.89 -6.78 2.14
N SER A 51 6.86 -7.39 1.47
CA SER A 51 8.17 -6.78 1.23
C SER A 51 8.07 -5.50 0.39
N ASP A 52 7.32 -5.54 -0.72
CA ASP A 52 7.03 -4.36 -1.55
C ASP A 52 6.33 -3.26 -0.72
N PHE A 53 5.43 -3.65 0.19
CA PHE A 53 4.79 -2.74 1.13
C PHE A 53 5.71 -2.25 2.28
N ASP A 54 6.70 -3.00 2.72
CA ASP A 54 7.64 -2.50 3.72
C ASP A 54 8.66 -1.54 3.09
N GLN A 55 9.06 -1.84 1.85
CA GLN A 55 10.03 -1.06 1.09
C GLN A 55 9.45 0.20 0.44
N HIS A 56 8.14 0.28 0.19
CA HIS A 56 7.59 1.51 -0.37
C HIS A 56 7.71 2.66 0.61
N GLU A 57 8.19 3.79 0.10
CA GLU A 57 8.09 5.06 0.79
C GLU A 57 6.65 5.53 0.69
N CYS A 58 5.88 5.32 1.75
CA CYS A 58 4.49 5.77 1.80
C CYS A 58 4.47 7.29 1.90
N ARG A 59 4.29 7.94 0.76
CA ARG A 59 3.95 9.36 0.68
C ARG A 59 2.45 9.46 0.50
N PRO A 60 1.65 9.69 1.57
CA PRO A 60 0.32 10.24 1.36
C PRO A 60 0.48 11.49 0.49
N GLU A 61 -0.42 11.72 -0.47
CA GLU A 61 -0.41 12.97 -1.22
C GLU A 61 -0.66 14.13 -0.22
N GLU A 62 0.42 14.68 0.34
CA GLU A 62 0.42 15.94 1.06
C GLU A 62 0.16 17.04 0.02
N GLY A 63 -1.11 17.38 -0.24
CA GLY A 63 -1.37 18.40 -1.26
C GLY A 63 -2.80 18.77 -1.63
N VAL A 64 -3.87 18.44 -0.87
CA VAL A 64 -5.22 18.95 -1.23
C VAL A 64 -6.04 19.51 -0.07
N VAL A 65 -5.52 19.54 1.17
CA VAL A 65 -6.30 20.08 2.31
C VAL A 65 -5.46 20.89 3.29
N ASP A 66 -4.66 21.85 2.81
CA ASP A 66 -4.23 22.97 3.68
C ASP A 66 -4.14 24.34 2.96
N ASP A 67 -4.44 24.41 1.65
CA ASP A 67 -4.50 25.68 0.91
C ASP A 67 -5.94 26.26 0.80
N ALA A 68 -6.94 25.58 1.37
CA ALA A 68 -8.34 26.01 1.30
C ALA A 68 -8.84 26.80 2.53
N LEU A 69 -7.98 27.05 3.52
CA LEU A 69 -8.35 27.79 4.74
C LEU A 69 -7.85 29.25 4.78
N ASP A 70 -7.05 29.70 3.81
CA ASP A 70 -6.59 31.11 3.70
C ASP A 70 -7.52 32.00 2.84
N HIS A 71 -8.76 31.58 2.59
CA HIS A 71 -9.70 32.36 1.76
C HIS A 71 -11.03 32.71 2.41
N ILE A 72 -11.16 32.53 3.73
CA ILE A 72 -12.30 33.07 4.47
C ILE A 72 -11.80 34.21 5.37
N ARG A 73 -11.61 35.36 4.73
CA ARG A 73 -11.51 36.67 5.38
C ARG A 73 -12.90 37.21 5.68
#